data_AF-A0A6H0C666-F1
#
_entry.id   AF-A0A6H0C666-F1
#
_cell.length_a   1.000
_cell.length_b   1.000
_cell.length_c   1.000
_cell.angle_alpha   90.00
_cell.angle_beta   90.00
_cell.angle_gamma   90.00
#
_symmetry.space_group_name_H-M   'P 1'
#
loop_
_entity.id
_entity.type
_entity.pdbx_description
1 polymer ?
#
loop_
_entity_poly.entity_id
_entity_poly.type
_entity_poly.pdbx_seq_one_letter_code
_entity_poly.pdbx_strand_id
1 'polypeptide(L)'
;MALRVLFRQCGLRRAAVRKRCTAAAPAAECPFGFRQKVEQQREEGGGATLKPYLAIPSAKGLPVLGTTMEILKYGGAAKMHEYCDMRHKQLGSIFREKLGPVEAVVVGDKELISSVYNSEEQYPRHMVPEPWLIYNQKKGIERGLFFMDGPQWLQKRKILNHSLLAPQEVTKYGNYVGGIVEDLISRWNMLSPEHGGIVPNLETELYNWSIETLGTIVFGRRLNCVALPGQTSEMQNFVHYVQKIFGESAKMTLLSPKLAATLRLPVWRRFEDAADNAIRIARDCTEQRISELKNVSELRDHGVIGRLLAEKNVSRNEIVNIVADLIIAAADTTSHATQWALYSLAKNPECQEKLLAQINNAVPRGQPLSVEHLDKIPYLLWIVRETLRLYPIAPFLTRQFTVDIPLGGYRIPANTLILMSQYTMGRNPQYFNEPNKFKPERWLRTVKGEHQNLANGCMPFGTGARSCIGKRIAELKMRMLIAKTVQNFRLESTNDVGLAMRMITTPDKPILINFEERKK
;
A
#
# COMPACT_ATOMS: atom_id res chain seq x y z
N MET A 1 12.25 -3.16 -48.46
CA MET A 1 11.06 -3.72 -49.13
C MET A 1 10.77 -5.12 -48.59
N ALA A 2 10.30 -5.23 -47.33
CA ALA A 2 9.81 -6.46 -46.71
C ALA A 2 9.19 -6.15 -45.33
N LEU A 3 7.95 -5.64 -45.33
CA LEU A 3 7.12 -5.44 -44.11
C LEU A 3 5.63 -5.37 -44.48
N ARG A 4 5.15 -6.35 -45.26
CA ARG A 4 3.77 -6.41 -45.78
C ARG A 4 3.11 -7.81 -45.80
N VAL A 5 3.57 -8.78 -45.00
CA VAL A 5 3.10 -10.18 -45.11
C VAL A 5 2.50 -10.79 -43.82
N LEU A 6 2.11 -10.00 -42.81
CA LEU A 6 1.45 -10.57 -41.60
C LEU A 6 0.06 -10.01 -41.27
N PHE A 7 -0.59 -9.32 -42.22
CA PHE A 7 -2.00 -8.96 -42.13
C PHE A 7 -2.77 -9.54 -43.33
N ARG A 8 -2.96 -10.87 -43.36
CA ARG A 8 -3.91 -11.56 -44.25
C ARG A 8 -4.10 -13.02 -43.82
N GLN A 9 -4.75 -13.24 -42.68
CA GLN A 9 -5.45 -14.50 -42.38
C GLN A 9 -6.32 -14.32 -41.12
N CYS A 10 -7.56 -13.88 -41.34
CA CYS A 10 -8.78 -14.12 -40.54
C CYS A 10 -9.83 -13.07 -40.92
N GLY A 11 -10.25 -13.10 -42.19
CA GLY A 11 -11.50 -12.51 -42.64
C GLY A 11 -12.38 -13.65 -43.14
N LEU A 12 -13.54 -13.83 -42.50
CA LEU A 12 -14.73 -14.67 -42.81
C LEU A 12 -15.34 -15.02 -41.43
N ARG A 13 -16.55 -14.65 -41.00
CA ARG A 13 -17.77 -14.13 -41.63
C ARG A 13 -18.52 -13.27 -40.61
N ARG A 14 -19.01 -12.09 -41.01
CA ARG A 14 -20.12 -11.38 -40.34
C ARG A 14 -21.36 -11.57 -41.20
N ALA A 15 -22.37 -12.30 -40.73
CA ALA A 15 -23.78 -12.13 -41.12
C ALA A 15 -24.69 -12.99 -40.22
N ALA A 16 -25.84 -12.39 -39.82
CA ALA A 16 -26.97 -12.94 -39.06
C ALA A 16 -26.66 -13.35 -37.61
N VAL A 17 -27.30 -12.80 -36.57
CA VAL A 17 -28.75 -12.76 -36.36
C VAL A 17 -29.14 -11.48 -35.61
N ARG A 18 -30.03 -10.69 -36.22
CA ARG A 18 -30.79 -9.61 -35.58
C ARG A 18 -32.18 -10.21 -35.31
N LYS A 19 -32.50 -10.58 -34.06
CA LYS A 19 -33.89 -10.75 -33.57
C LYS A 19 -33.94 -10.91 -32.04
N ARG A 20 -34.62 -9.94 -31.42
CA ARG A 20 -35.44 -9.99 -30.19
C ARG A 20 -34.91 -10.76 -28.97
N CYS A 21 -34.38 -10.00 -28.01
CA CYS A 21 -34.64 -10.24 -26.58
C CYS A 21 -35.21 -8.95 -25.97
N THR A 22 -36.53 -8.80 -26.07
CA THR A 22 -37.33 -7.91 -25.23
C THR A 22 -37.65 -8.66 -23.93
N ALA A 23 -36.87 -8.42 -22.89
CA ALA A 23 -37.23 -8.57 -21.47
C ALA A 23 -35.98 -8.27 -20.64
N ALA A 24 -35.79 -7.00 -20.28
CA ALA A 24 -34.88 -6.66 -19.20
C ALA A 24 -35.53 -7.15 -17.89
N ALA A 25 -34.94 -8.18 -17.26
CA ALA A 25 -35.24 -8.49 -15.88
C ALA A 25 -34.92 -7.25 -15.02
N PRO A 26 -35.74 -6.90 -14.01
CA PRO A 26 -35.49 -5.73 -13.19
C PRO A 26 -34.16 -5.93 -12.46
N ALA A 27 -33.19 -5.07 -12.75
CA ALA A 27 -31.95 -5.01 -11.99
C ALA A 27 -32.33 -4.67 -10.54
N ALA A 28 -32.04 -5.60 -9.63
CA ALA A 28 -32.21 -5.39 -8.20
C ALA A 28 -31.56 -4.06 -7.80
N GLU A 29 -32.33 -3.22 -7.11
CA GLU A 29 -31.92 -1.89 -6.68
C GLU A 29 -30.60 -1.94 -5.92
N CYS A 30 -29.68 -1.06 -6.31
CA CYS A 30 -28.36 -0.92 -5.68
C CYS A 30 -28.54 -0.43 -4.23
N PRO A 31 -28.12 -1.19 -3.20
CA PRO A 31 -28.23 -0.75 -1.81
C PRO A 31 -27.29 0.42 -1.43
N PHE A 32 -26.54 0.97 -2.40
CA PHE A 32 -25.57 2.05 -2.19
C PHE A 32 -25.79 3.31 -3.04
N GLY A 33 -26.95 3.45 -3.71
CA GLY A 33 -27.39 4.73 -4.29
C GLY A 33 -26.49 5.32 -5.38
N PHE A 34 -25.68 4.51 -6.08
CA PHE A 34 -24.70 4.99 -7.07
C PHE A 34 -25.32 5.86 -8.17
N ARG A 35 -26.50 5.48 -8.69
CA ARG A 35 -27.22 6.25 -9.72
C ARG A 35 -27.71 7.60 -9.19
N GLN A 36 -28.31 7.59 -7.99
CA GLN A 36 -28.76 8.80 -7.31
C GLN A 36 -27.60 9.74 -6.94
N LYS A 37 -26.42 9.23 -6.61
CA LYS A 37 -25.23 10.05 -6.30
C LYS A 37 -24.63 10.74 -7.54
N VAL A 38 -24.60 10.05 -8.68
CA VAL A 38 -24.14 10.63 -9.95
C VAL A 38 -25.15 11.66 -10.47
N GLU A 39 -26.44 11.44 -10.24
CA GLU A 39 -27.51 12.41 -10.55
C GLU A 39 -27.52 13.61 -9.58
N GLN A 40 -27.34 13.40 -8.27
CA GLN A 40 -27.18 14.48 -7.29
C GLN A 40 -25.95 15.34 -7.54
N GLN A 41 -24.80 14.75 -7.92
CA GLN A 41 -23.61 15.52 -8.32
C GLN A 41 -23.81 16.31 -9.62
N ARG A 42 -24.75 15.91 -10.49
CA ARG A 42 -25.15 16.71 -11.65
C ARG A 42 -26.05 17.88 -11.27
N GLU A 43 -26.88 17.74 -10.24
CA GLU A 43 -27.84 18.77 -9.81
C GLU A 43 -27.22 19.82 -8.87
N GLU A 44 -26.27 19.44 -7.99
CA GLU A 44 -25.61 20.36 -7.07
C GLU A 44 -24.55 21.26 -7.74
N GLY A 45 -24.04 20.85 -8.92
CA GLY A 45 -23.15 21.65 -9.76
C GLY A 45 -23.93 22.52 -10.74
N GLY A 46 -24.57 23.59 -10.27
CA GLY A 46 -25.46 24.44 -11.07
C GLY A 46 -24.95 24.72 -12.49
N GLY A 47 -25.72 24.26 -13.50
CA GLY A 47 -25.73 24.72 -14.90
C GLY A 47 -24.41 24.75 -15.71
N ALA A 48 -23.26 24.44 -15.13
CA ALA A 48 -21.97 24.61 -15.78
C ALA A 48 -21.65 23.39 -16.65
N THR A 49 -21.66 23.58 -17.97
CA THR A 49 -21.24 22.56 -18.94
C THR A 49 -19.81 22.10 -18.63
N LEU A 50 -19.64 20.81 -18.31
CA LEU A 50 -18.32 20.21 -18.05
C LEU A 50 -17.40 20.39 -19.26
N LYS A 51 -16.15 20.80 -19.01
CA LYS A 51 -15.13 20.92 -20.06
C LYS A 51 -14.75 19.54 -20.61
N PRO A 52 -14.39 19.44 -21.91
CA PRO A 52 -13.97 18.18 -22.51
C PRO A 52 -12.64 17.69 -21.93
N TYR A 53 -12.39 16.38 -21.98
CA TYR A 53 -11.16 15.73 -21.50
C TYR A 53 -9.87 16.39 -22.00
N LEU A 54 -9.83 16.75 -23.30
CA LEU A 54 -8.66 17.36 -23.93
C LEU A 54 -8.36 18.78 -23.41
N ALA A 55 -9.31 19.43 -22.73
CA ALA A 55 -9.09 20.73 -22.09
C ALA A 55 -8.35 20.63 -20.76
N ILE A 56 -8.18 19.44 -20.18
CA ILE A 56 -7.35 19.26 -18.98
C ILE A 56 -5.90 19.65 -19.35
N PRO A 57 -5.21 20.46 -18.54
CA PRO A 57 -3.80 20.80 -18.74
C PRO A 57 -2.96 19.55 -18.95
N SER A 58 -2.07 19.55 -19.93
CA SER A 58 -1.26 18.38 -20.26
C SER A 58 0.21 18.78 -20.37
N ALA A 59 1.09 17.92 -19.86
CA ALA A 59 2.51 18.05 -20.13
C ALA A 59 2.78 17.81 -21.62
N LYS A 60 3.63 18.64 -22.23
CA LYS A 60 4.05 18.47 -23.63
C LYS A 60 5.15 17.41 -23.67
N GLY A 61 4.97 16.38 -24.48
CA GLY A 61 5.90 15.26 -24.62
C GLY A 61 6.24 14.94 -26.07
N LEU A 62 7.23 14.08 -26.27
CA LEU A 62 7.58 13.57 -27.59
C LEU A 62 6.46 12.67 -28.15
N PRO A 63 6.28 12.60 -29.48
CA PRO A 63 5.37 11.62 -30.08
C PRO A 63 5.69 10.21 -29.57
N VAL A 64 4.65 9.44 -29.22
CA VAL A 64 4.72 8.08 -28.66
C VAL A 64 5.35 7.95 -27.27
N LEU A 65 6.49 8.59 -26.99
CA LEU A 65 7.19 8.49 -25.70
C LEU A 65 6.58 9.37 -24.60
N GLY A 66 5.81 10.39 -24.97
CA GLY A 66 5.26 11.34 -24.02
C GLY A 66 6.36 12.03 -23.21
N THR A 67 6.23 12.08 -21.88
CA THR A 67 7.18 12.75 -20.97
C THR A 67 8.30 11.86 -20.44
N THR A 68 8.43 10.63 -20.96
CA THR A 68 9.44 9.64 -20.50
C THR A 68 10.86 10.23 -20.41
N MET A 69 11.30 11.00 -21.42
CA MET A 69 12.64 11.60 -21.44
C MET A 69 12.82 12.69 -20.37
N GLU A 70 11.75 13.42 -20.05
CA GLU A 70 11.79 14.46 -19.01
C GLU A 70 11.89 13.80 -17.62
N ILE A 71 11.12 12.74 -17.39
CA ILE A 71 11.18 11.94 -16.17
C ILE A 71 12.57 11.33 -15.98
N LEU A 72 13.17 10.78 -17.04
CA LEU A 72 14.55 10.26 -16.98
C LEU A 72 15.55 11.35 -16.58
N LYS A 73 15.45 12.56 -17.17
CA LYS A 73 16.30 13.71 -16.81
C LYS A 73 16.09 14.18 -15.37
N TYR A 74 14.88 14.05 -14.83
CA TYR A 74 14.57 14.45 -13.45
C TYR A 74 15.09 13.46 -12.39
N GLY A 75 15.50 12.25 -12.78
CA GLY A 75 15.96 11.19 -11.87
C GLY A 75 15.24 9.86 -12.02
N GLY A 76 14.43 9.70 -13.08
CA GLY A 76 13.76 8.46 -13.45
C GLY A 76 12.70 8.02 -12.44
N ALA A 77 12.42 6.72 -12.41
CA ALA A 77 11.39 6.14 -11.54
C ALA A 77 11.63 6.45 -10.05
N ALA A 78 12.89 6.57 -9.63
CA ALA A 78 13.25 6.88 -8.25
C ALA A 78 12.74 8.25 -7.76
N LYS A 79 12.62 9.23 -8.67
CA LYS A 79 12.17 10.60 -8.38
C LYS A 79 10.77 10.91 -8.92
N MET A 80 10.00 9.90 -9.31
CA MET A 80 8.66 10.08 -9.90
C MET A 80 7.69 10.87 -9.00
N HIS A 81 7.76 10.67 -7.69
CA HIS A 81 6.92 11.38 -6.71
C HIS A 81 7.24 12.88 -6.64
N GLU A 82 8.53 13.25 -6.66
CA GLU A 82 8.99 14.64 -6.75
C GLU A 82 8.69 15.25 -8.13
N TYR A 83 8.85 14.47 -9.21
CA TYR A 83 8.48 14.90 -10.56
C TYR A 83 7.00 15.26 -10.64
N CYS A 84 6.13 14.38 -10.13
CA CYS A 84 4.68 14.61 -10.09
C CYS A 84 4.31 15.84 -9.26
N ASP A 85 4.96 16.07 -8.11
CA ASP A 85 4.76 17.26 -7.29
C ASP A 85 5.14 18.55 -8.03
N MET A 86 6.28 18.51 -8.72
CA MET A 86 6.74 19.61 -9.57
C MET A 86 5.78 19.85 -10.74
N ARG A 87 5.20 18.81 -11.36
CA ARG A 87 4.18 18.95 -12.40
C ARG A 87 2.89 19.60 -11.88
N HIS A 88 2.44 19.23 -10.68
CA HIS A 88 1.29 19.89 -10.05
C HIS A 88 1.52 21.39 -9.82
N LYS A 89 2.73 21.79 -9.45
CA LYS A 89 3.10 23.22 -9.32
C LYS A 89 3.05 23.97 -10.65
N GLN A 90 3.25 23.29 -11.78
CA GLN A 90 3.23 23.90 -13.12
C GLN A 90 1.84 23.92 -13.76
N LEU A 91 1.08 22.83 -13.61
CA LEU A 91 -0.16 22.59 -14.36
C LEU A 91 -1.43 22.68 -13.50
N GLY A 92 -1.28 22.80 -12.19
CA GLY A 92 -2.38 22.88 -11.22
C GLY A 92 -2.75 21.55 -10.57
N SER A 93 -3.89 21.53 -9.89
CA SER A 93 -4.36 20.38 -9.07
C SER A 93 -4.75 19.15 -9.88
N ILE A 94 -5.03 19.31 -11.17
CA ILE A 94 -5.36 18.25 -12.13
C ILE A 94 -4.60 18.45 -13.44
N PHE A 95 -3.95 17.39 -13.94
CA PHE A 95 -3.34 17.39 -15.26
C PHE A 95 -3.42 16.02 -15.93
N ARG A 96 -3.21 15.98 -17.24
CA ARG A 96 -3.02 14.76 -18.02
C ARG A 96 -1.56 14.57 -18.35
N GLU A 97 -1.12 13.33 -18.33
CA GLU A 97 0.24 13.00 -18.71
C GLU A 97 0.31 11.66 -19.41
N LYS A 98 1.15 11.60 -20.44
CA LYS A 98 1.41 10.40 -21.21
C LYS A 98 2.80 9.87 -20.90
N LEU A 99 2.86 8.66 -20.37
CA LEU A 99 4.08 7.90 -20.11
C LEU A 99 4.14 6.70 -21.07
N GLY A 100 4.83 6.87 -22.20
CA GLY A 100 4.84 5.87 -23.26
C GLY A 100 3.41 5.54 -23.75
N PRO A 101 2.96 4.27 -23.67
CA PRO A 101 1.62 3.88 -24.11
C PRO A 101 0.51 4.24 -23.12
N VAL A 102 0.84 4.60 -21.87
CA VAL A 102 -0.14 4.88 -20.82
C VAL A 102 -0.40 6.38 -20.74
N GLU A 103 -1.67 6.78 -20.80
CA GLU A 103 -2.12 8.14 -20.45
C GLU A 103 -2.88 8.10 -19.13
N ALA A 104 -2.58 9.04 -18.24
CA ALA A 104 -3.19 9.14 -16.92
C ALA A 104 -3.69 10.57 -16.67
N VAL A 105 -4.79 10.67 -15.92
CA VAL A 105 -5.17 11.91 -15.23
C VAL A 105 -4.56 11.87 -13.84
N VAL A 106 -3.78 12.89 -13.49
CA VAL A 106 -3.09 12.97 -12.21
C VAL A 106 -3.74 14.05 -11.35
N VAL A 107 -4.07 13.70 -10.11
CA VAL A 107 -4.66 14.61 -9.12
C VAL A 107 -3.84 14.61 -7.83
N GLY A 108 -3.64 15.79 -7.25
CA GLY A 108 -2.80 16.01 -6.06
C GLY A 108 -3.47 16.85 -4.97
N ASP A 109 -4.78 17.04 -5.10
CA ASP A 109 -5.63 17.91 -4.30
C ASP A 109 -6.65 17.08 -3.50
N LYS A 110 -6.93 17.46 -2.25
CA LYS A 110 -7.75 16.64 -1.35
C LYS A 110 -9.21 16.57 -1.83
N GLU A 111 -9.76 17.66 -2.37
CA GLU A 111 -11.14 17.72 -2.86
C GLU A 111 -11.30 16.85 -4.11
N LEU A 112 -10.34 16.91 -5.03
CA LEU A 112 -10.34 16.05 -6.23
C LEU A 112 -10.18 14.57 -5.87
N ILE A 113 -9.23 14.24 -4.99
CA ILE A 113 -9.02 12.86 -4.56
C ILE A 113 -10.27 12.33 -3.83
N SER A 114 -10.90 13.15 -2.98
CA SER A 114 -12.17 12.78 -2.33
C SER A 114 -13.29 12.58 -3.34
N SER A 115 -13.36 13.41 -4.39
CA SER A 115 -14.34 13.27 -5.47
C SER A 115 -14.17 11.97 -6.25
N VAL A 116 -12.92 11.54 -6.49
CA VAL A 116 -12.61 10.23 -7.10
C VAL A 116 -13.16 9.09 -6.23
N TYR A 117 -12.91 9.13 -4.92
CA TYR A 117 -13.43 8.09 -4.01
C TYR A 117 -14.95 8.11 -3.89
N ASN A 118 -15.56 9.29 -3.86
CA ASN A 118 -17.02 9.43 -3.78
C ASN A 118 -17.72 8.93 -5.05
N SER A 119 -17.00 8.88 -6.18
CA SER A 119 -17.47 8.34 -7.45
C SER A 119 -17.27 6.83 -7.58
N GLU A 120 -16.76 6.13 -6.54
CA GLU A 120 -16.49 4.69 -6.60
C GLU A 120 -17.74 3.87 -6.97
N GLU A 121 -17.56 3.00 -7.97
CA GLU A 121 -18.52 1.98 -8.33
C GLU A 121 -18.54 0.85 -7.27
N GLN A 122 -19.52 -0.05 -7.34
CA GLN A 122 -19.63 -1.19 -6.43
C GLN A 122 -18.35 -2.06 -6.37
N TYR A 123 -17.63 -2.13 -7.49
CA TYR A 123 -16.38 -2.87 -7.63
C TYR A 123 -15.25 -1.92 -8.06
N PRO A 124 -14.67 -1.14 -7.13
CA PRO A 124 -13.62 -0.19 -7.48
C PRO A 124 -12.45 -0.91 -8.14
N ARG A 125 -11.99 -0.43 -9.31
CA ARG A 125 -10.85 -0.99 -10.03
C ARG A 125 -9.61 -0.12 -9.82
N HIS A 126 -8.45 -0.76 -9.80
CA HIS A 126 -7.15 -0.07 -9.72
C HIS A 126 -6.21 -0.60 -10.80
N MET A 127 -5.07 0.05 -10.98
CA MET A 127 -3.99 -0.46 -11.81
C MET A 127 -3.22 -1.57 -11.08
N VAL A 128 -3.08 -2.72 -11.76
CA VAL A 128 -2.06 -3.73 -11.43
C VAL A 128 -0.84 -3.48 -12.31
N PRO A 129 0.39 -3.52 -11.78
CA PRO A 129 1.59 -3.32 -12.59
C PRO A 129 1.66 -4.29 -13.77
N GLU A 130 1.89 -3.76 -14.97
CA GLU A 130 1.92 -4.55 -16.21
C GLU A 130 2.92 -5.73 -16.18
N PRO A 131 4.15 -5.61 -15.62
CA PRO A 131 5.06 -6.76 -15.52
C PRO A 131 4.44 -7.93 -14.75
N TRP A 132 3.60 -7.66 -13.76
CA TRP A 132 2.97 -8.68 -12.92
C TRP A 132 1.85 -9.39 -13.68
N LEU A 133 1.06 -8.65 -14.45
CA LEU A 133 0.04 -9.22 -15.33
C LEU A 133 0.65 -10.14 -16.39
N ILE A 134 1.75 -9.70 -17.03
CA ILE A 134 2.47 -10.52 -18.02
C ILE A 134 3.03 -11.78 -17.38
N TYR A 135 3.61 -11.67 -16.18
CA TYR A 135 4.13 -12.83 -15.45
C TYR A 135 3.01 -13.83 -15.14
N ASN A 136 1.89 -13.36 -14.59
CA ASN A 136 0.76 -14.22 -14.26
C ASN A 136 0.22 -14.93 -15.52
N GLN A 137 0.09 -14.22 -16.64
CA GLN A 137 -0.34 -14.79 -17.91
C GLN A 137 0.62 -15.86 -18.43
N LYS A 138 1.94 -15.59 -18.40
CA LYS A 138 2.96 -16.55 -18.87
C LYS A 138 3.04 -17.80 -17.99
N LYS A 139 2.77 -17.67 -16.69
CA LYS A 139 2.82 -18.77 -15.73
C LYS A 139 1.48 -19.51 -15.59
N GLY A 140 0.39 -18.96 -16.16
CA GLY A 140 -0.95 -19.52 -16.03
C GLY A 140 -1.43 -19.53 -14.57
N ILE A 141 -1.03 -18.54 -13.76
CA ILE A 141 -1.37 -18.49 -12.34
C ILE A 141 -2.45 -17.45 -12.05
N GLU A 142 -3.35 -17.82 -11.16
CA GLU A 142 -4.26 -16.90 -10.50
C GLU A 142 -3.62 -16.35 -9.23
N ARG A 143 -4.12 -15.19 -8.78
CA ARG A 143 -3.53 -14.45 -7.66
C ARG A 143 -4.60 -13.99 -6.69
N GLY A 144 -4.16 -13.51 -5.53
CA GLY A 144 -4.99 -13.11 -4.41
C GLY A 144 -5.71 -11.78 -4.62
N LEU A 145 -6.23 -11.23 -3.50
CA LEU A 145 -7.18 -10.12 -3.47
C LEU A 145 -6.75 -8.87 -4.26
N PHE A 146 -5.46 -8.57 -4.32
CA PHE A 146 -4.95 -7.42 -5.08
C PHE A 146 -5.27 -7.53 -6.57
N PHE A 147 -5.20 -8.72 -7.14
CA PHE A 147 -5.38 -8.98 -8.57
C PHE A 147 -6.83 -9.29 -8.98
N MET A 148 -7.73 -9.45 -8.02
CA MET A 148 -9.14 -9.77 -8.27
C MET A 148 -9.96 -8.51 -8.57
N ASP A 149 -10.97 -8.61 -9.42
CA ASP A 149 -11.96 -7.56 -9.69
C ASP A 149 -13.40 -8.12 -9.65
N GLY A 150 -14.40 -7.23 -9.65
CA GLY A 150 -15.81 -7.59 -9.77
C GLY A 150 -16.39 -8.33 -8.55
N PRO A 151 -17.45 -9.14 -8.74
CA PRO A 151 -18.14 -9.85 -7.65
C PRO A 151 -17.23 -10.78 -6.84
N GLN A 152 -16.29 -11.46 -7.50
CA GLN A 152 -15.32 -12.35 -6.82
C GLN A 152 -14.46 -11.57 -5.82
N TRP A 153 -13.96 -10.39 -6.21
CA TRP A 153 -13.18 -9.53 -5.31
C TRP A 153 -14.02 -9.13 -4.10
N LEU A 154 -15.26 -8.68 -4.31
CA LEU A 154 -16.12 -8.22 -3.22
C LEU A 154 -16.42 -9.35 -2.23
N GLN A 155 -16.67 -10.57 -2.74
CA GLN A 155 -16.92 -11.75 -1.90
C GLN A 155 -15.72 -12.05 -1.00
N LYS A 156 -14.52 -12.18 -1.56
CA LYS A 156 -13.31 -12.47 -0.76
C LYS A 156 -12.93 -11.30 0.13
N ARG A 157 -13.15 -10.06 -0.33
CA ARG A 157 -12.92 -8.83 0.46
C ARG A 157 -13.78 -8.82 1.72
N LYS A 158 -15.06 -9.17 1.64
CA LYS A 158 -15.95 -9.22 2.81
C LYS A 158 -15.49 -10.23 3.87
N ILE A 159 -15.07 -11.41 3.44
CA ILE A 159 -14.52 -12.46 4.33
C ILE A 159 -13.27 -11.91 5.05
N LEU A 160 -12.31 -11.38 4.31
CA LEU A 160 -11.07 -10.86 4.87
C LEU A 160 -11.26 -9.61 5.73
N ASN A 161 -12.25 -8.76 5.43
CA ASN A 161 -12.58 -7.61 6.27
C ASN A 161 -12.93 -8.04 7.70
N HIS A 162 -13.67 -9.14 7.87
CA HIS A 162 -14.00 -9.66 9.20
C HIS A 162 -12.74 -10.05 9.97
N SER A 163 -11.79 -10.74 9.33
CA SER A 163 -10.56 -11.19 10.01
C SER A 163 -9.51 -10.11 10.22
N LEU A 164 -9.37 -9.15 9.30
CA LEU A 164 -8.23 -8.22 9.27
C LEU A 164 -8.60 -6.77 9.64
N LEU A 165 -9.87 -6.41 9.55
CA LEU A 165 -10.35 -5.04 9.79
C LEU A 165 -11.41 -4.93 10.89
N ALA A 166 -11.96 -6.04 11.41
CA ALA A 166 -12.89 -5.97 12.54
C ALA A 166 -12.13 -5.54 13.81
N PRO A 167 -12.60 -4.50 14.56
CA PRO A 167 -11.92 -4.03 15.76
C PRO A 167 -11.66 -5.15 16.78
N GLN A 168 -12.68 -5.98 17.03
CA GLN A 168 -12.62 -7.06 18.02
C GLN A 168 -11.54 -8.11 17.67
N GLU A 169 -11.37 -8.43 16.38
CA GLU A 169 -10.33 -9.35 15.93
C GLU A 169 -8.94 -8.74 16.02
N VAL A 170 -8.80 -7.46 15.69
CA VAL A 170 -7.51 -6.75 15.79
C VAL A 170 -7.04 -6.65 17.24
N THR A 171 -7.95 -6.43 18.19
CA THR A 171 -7.60 -6.42 19.62
C THR A 171 -7.01 -7.76 20.07
N LYS A 172 -7.56 -8.88 19.62
CA LYS A 172 -7.03 -10.23 19.94
C LYS A 172 -5.59 -10.41 19.45
N TYR A 173 -5.23 -9.78 18.32
CA TYR A 173 -3.86 -9.86 17.81
C TYR A 173 -2.83 -9.13 18.66
N GLY A 174 -3.27 -8.21 19.53
CA GLY A 174 -2.40 -7.41 20.38
C GLY A 174 -1.42 -8.22 21.22
N ASN A 175 -1.87 -9.33 21.82
CA ASN A 175 -1.00 -10.18 22.65
C ASN A 175 0.14 -10.81 21.83
N TYR A 176 -0.17 -11.33 20.64
CA TYR A 176 0.84 -11.91 19.76
C TYR A 176 1.84 -10.85 19.27
N VAL A 177 1.33 -9.69 18.86
CA VAL A 177 2.18 -8.58 18.40
C VAL A 177 3.06 -8.06 19.54
N GLY A 178 2.51 -7.95 20.76
CA GLY A 178 3.25 -7.55 21.96
C GLY A 178 4.44 -8.46 22.23
N GLY A 179 4.23 -9.78 22.26
CA GLY A 179 5.33 -10.74 22.47
C GLY A 179 6.43 -10.62 21.42
N ILE A 180 6.07 -10.49 20.13
CA ILE A 180 7.06 -10.33 19.04
C ILE A 180 7.82 -9.00 19.18
N VAL A 181 7.16 -7.93 19.62
CA VAL A 181 7.81 -6.65 19.89
C VAL A 181 8.79 -6.76 21.08
N GLU A 182 8.43 -7.46 22.16
CA GLU A 182 9.35 -7.69 23.28
C GLU A 182 10.59 -8.49 22.84
N ASP A 183 10.41 -9.51 21.99
CA ASP A 183 11.53 -10.29 21.44
C ASP A 183 12.47 -9.38 20.61
N LEU A 184 11.90 -8.49 19.79
CA LEU A 184 12.69 -7.56 18.97
C LEU A 184 13.43 -6.54 19.84
N ILE A 185 12.78 -5.98 20.87
CA ILE A 185 13.42 -5.03 21.79
C ILE A 185 14.54 -5.70 22.58
N SER A 186 14.32 -6.92 23.06
CA SER A 186 15.33 -7.72 23.75
C SER A 186 16.54 -7.95 22.86
N ARG A 187 16.29 -8.23 21.58
CA ARG A 187 17.34 -8.35 20.56
C ARG A 187 18.08 -7.03 20.32
N TRP A 188 17.39 -5.90 20.19
CA TRP A 188 18.04 -4.60 20.02
C TRP A 188 18.85 -4.17 21.25
N ASN A 189 18.42 -4.52 22.46
CA ASN A 189 19.19 -4.30 23.70
C ASN A 189 20.52 -5.07 23.70
N MET A 190 20.58 -6.25 23.06
CA MET A 190 21.84 -7.00 22.89
C MET A 190 22.70 -6.42 21.77
N LEU A 191 22.10 -6.12 20.62
CA LEU A 191 22.84 -5.68 19.42
C LEU A 191 23.39 -4.26 19.53
N SER A 192 22.61 -3.34 20.11
CA SER A 192 22.98 -1.91 20.14
C SER A 192 24.32 -1.68 20.85
N PRO A 193 24.55 -2.16 22.09
CA PRO A 193 25.84 -1.98 22.77
C PRO A 193 27.03 -2.61 22.03
N GLU A 194 26.84 -3.80 21.46
CA GLU A 194 27.89 -4.52 20.70
C GLU A 194 28.36 -3.74 19.46
N HIS A 195 27.51 -2.86 18.93
CA HIS A 195 27.79 -2.10 17.72
C HIS A 195 27.93 -0.60 18.00
N GLY A 196 28.25 -0.20 19.23
CA GLY A 196 28.50 1.22 19.56
C GLY A 196 27.24 2.09 19.56
N GLY A 197 26.11 1.51 19.98
CA GLY A 197 24.83 2.20 20.11
C GLY A 197 23.92 2.08 18.88
N ILE A 198 24.31 1.38 17.80
CA ILE A 198 23.48 1.23 16.60
C ILE A 198 22.89 -0.17 16.48
N VAL A 199 21.69 -0.29 15.92
CA VAL A 199 21.16 -1.58 15.47
C VAL A 199 21.64 -1.84 14.04
N PRO A 200 22.54 -2.82 13.81
CA PRO A 200 23.03 -3.11 12.47
C PRO A 200 21.89 -3.64 11.59
N ASN A 201 21.86 -3.23 10.32
CA ASN A 201 20.85 -3.65 9.34
C ASN A 201 19.40 -3.48 9.84
N LEU A 202 19.07 -2.32 10.42
CA LEU A 202 17.73 -2.00 10.95
C LEU A 202 16.58 -2.32 9.96
N GLU A 203 16.80 -2.14 8.66
CA GLU A 203 15.83 -2.51 7.62
C GLU A 203 15.46 -4.00 7.67
N THR A 204 16.46 -4.88 7.76
CA THR A 204 16.27 -6.34 7.85
C THR A 204 15.57 -6.73 9.16
N GLU A 205 15.95 -6.12 10.28
CA GLU A 205 15.31 -6.36 11.59
C GLU A 205 13.82 -5.99 11.56
N LEU A 206 13.49 -4.82 10.98
CA LEU A 206 12.11 -4.38 10.79
C LEU A 206 11.36 -5.25 9.78
N TYR A 207 12.03 -5.79 8.77
CA TYR A 207 11.43 -6.71 7.82
C TYR A 207 11.05 -8.05 8.47
N ASN A 208 11.98 -8.64 9.24
CA ASN A 208 11.75 -9.87 9.99
C ASN A 208 10.60 -9.70 10.98
N TRP A 209 10.56 -8.59 11.71
CA TRP A 209 9.43 -8.22 12.56
C TRP A 209 8.11 -8.08 11.78
N SER A 210 8.16 -7.43 10.62
CA SER A 210 6.96 -7.19 9.80
C SER A 210 6.35 -8.50 9.30
N ILE A 211 7.19 -9.44 8.87
CA ILE A 211 6.78 -10.78 8.46
C ILE A 211 6.32 -11.62 9.63
N GLU A 212 7.05 -11.66 10.74
CA GLU A 212 6.68 -12.50 11.86
C GLU A 212 5.34 -12.10 12.46
N THR A 213 5.09 -10.79 12.59
CA THR A 213 3.79 -10.27 13.05
C THR A 213 2.65 -10.67 12.12
N LEU A 214 2.78 -10.45 10.80
CA LEU A 214 1.71 -10.85 9.87
C LEU A 214 1.57 -12.37 9.80
N GLY A 215 2.68 -13.10 9.67
CA GLY A 215 2.72 -14.55 9.60
C GLY A 215 2.06 -15.20 10.81
N THR A 216 2.28 -14.65 12.00
CA THR A 216 1.61 -15.11 13.22
C THR A 216 0.10 -14.89 13.16
N ILE A 217 -0.36 -13.74 12.69
CA ILE A 217 -1.80 -13.45 12.52
C ILE A 217 -2.42 -14.36 11.46
N VAL A 218 -1.73 -14.57 10.34
CA VAL A 218 -2.26 -15.28 9.18
C VAL A 218 -2.24 -16.78 9.38
N PHE A 219 -1.12 -17.35 9.85
CA PHE A 219 -0.96 -18.78 10.07
C PHE A 219 -1.38 -19.23 11.48
N GLY A 220 -1.58 -18.32 12.43
CA GLY A 220 -1.90 -18.64 13.81
C GLY A 220 -0.73 -19.29 14.57
N ARG A 221 0.52 -19.03 14.16
CA ARG A 221 1.74 -19.56 14.81
C ARG A 221 2.95 -18.65 14.58
N ARG A 222 3.90 -18.66 15.51
CA ARG A 222 5.17 -17.92 15.39
C ARG A 222 6.00 -18.46 14.22
N LEU A 223 6.61 -17.55 13.46
CA LEU A 223 7.57 -17.88 12.39
C LEU A 223 9.03 -17.83 12.85
N ASN A 224 9.29 -17.26 14.04
CA ASN A 224 10.61 -17.13 14.66
C ASN A 224 11.65 -16.38 13.81
N CYS A 225 11.22 -15.41 13.01
CA CYS A 225 12.11 -14.58 12.19
C CYS A 225 12.90 -13.56 13.03
N VAL A 226 12.39 -13.17 14.21
CA VAL A 226 12.97 -12.20 15.14
C VAL A 226 13.77 -12.91 16.23
N ALA A 227 13.21 -13.95 16.85
CA ALA A 227 13.83 -14.63 17.98
C ALA A 227 15.03 -15.50 17.58
N LEU A 228 15.00 -16.12 16.39
CA LEU A 228 16.07 -16.99 15.87
C LEU A 228 16.50 -16.58 14.44
N PRO A 229 17.02 -15.35 14.26
CA PRO A 229 17.39 -14.85 12.95
C PRO A 229 18.67 -15.55 12.50
N GLY A 230 18.52 -16.54 11.62
CA GLY A 230 19.62 -17.36 11.11
C GLY A 230 19.31 -18.84 10.94
N GLN A 231 18.25 -19.36 11.59
CA GLN A 231 17.83 -20.76 11.36
C GLN A 231 17.02 -20.96 10.07
N THR A 232 16.54 -19.90 9.43
CA THR A 232 15.69 -19.98 8.22
C THR A 232 16.31 -19.20 7.07
N SER A 233 17.34 -19.76 6.45
CA SER A 233 17.94 -19.24 5.20
C SER A 233 16.89 -18.92 4.13
N GLU A 234 15.80 -19.68 4.09
CA GLU A 234 14.69 -19.49 3.16
C GLU A 234 13.88 -18.20 3.41
N MET A 235 13.66 -17.80 4.67
CA MET A 235 12.92 -16.55 4.99
C MET A 235 13.78 -15.31 4.73
N GLN A 236 15.10 -15.40 4.95
CA GLN A 236 16.04 -14.35 4.55
C GLN A 236 16.06 -14.17 3.02
N ASN A 237 16.07 -15.27 2.27
CA ASN A 237 15.96 -15.24 0.81
C ASN A 237 14.61 -14.65 0.36
N PHE A 238 13.51 -14.99 1.04
CA PHE A 238 12.18 -14.42 0.76
C PHE A 238 12.19 -12.89 0.81
N VAL A 239 12.84 -12.30 1.83
CA VAL A 239 13.02 -10.84 1.93
C VAL A 239 13.62 -10.26 0.65
N HIS A 240 14.76 -10.82 0.27
CA HIS A 240 15.52 -10.38 -0.89
C HIS A 240 14.70 -10.50 -2.18
N TYR A 241 13.94 -11.58 -2.34
CA TYR A 241 13.09 -11.76 -3.51
C TYR A 241 11.97 -10.72 -3.59
N VAL A 242 11.28 -10.42 -2.49
CA VAL A 242 10.21 -9.41 -2.49
C VAL A 242 10.76 -8.01 -2.83
N GLN A 243 11.88 -7.63 -2.25
CA GLN A 243 12.55 -6.36 -2.57
C GLN A 243 12.96 -6.30 -4.04
N LYS A 244 13.48 -7.41 -4.59
CA LYS A 244 13.87 -7.53 -6.00
C LYS A 244 12.66 -7.46 -6.94
N ILE A 245 11.50 -8.02 -6.57
CA ILE A 245 10.23 -7.86 -7.31
C ILE A 245 9.91 -6.37 -7.47
N PHE A 246 9.87 -5.61 -6.37
CA PHE A 246 9.56 -4.17 -6.44
C PHE A 246 10.63 -3.37 -7.19
N GLY A 247 11.91 -3.63 -6.91
CA GLY A 247 13.03 -2.93 -7.55
C GLY A 247 13.11 -3.16 -9.05
N GLU A 248 12.99 -4.40 -9.53
CA GLU A 248 13.01 -4.69 -10.97
C GLU A 248 11.70 -4.24 -11.66
N SER A 249 10.56 -4.27 -10.96
CA SER A 249 9.31 -3.68 -11.47
C SER A 249 9.45 -2.18 -11.72
N ALA A 250 10.04 -1.44 -10.77
CA ALA A 250 10.27 0.00 -10.92
C ALA A 250 11.19 0.33 -12.09
N LYS A 251 12.23 -0.49 -12.33
CA LYS A 251 13.13 -0.33 -13.50
C LYS A 251 12.39 -0.53 -14.83
N MET A 252 11.31 -1.31 -14.83
CA MET A 252 10.47 -1.53 -16.01
C MET A 252 9.36 -0.48 -16.19
N THR A 253 9.17 0.46 -15.27
CA THR A 253 8.15 1.53 -15.42
C THR A 253 8.38 2.42 -16.64
N LEU A 254 9.64 2.65 -17.01
CA LEU A 254 10.03 3.50 -18.15
C LEU A 254 10.42 2.69 -19.40
N LEU A 255 10.34 1.37 -19.32
CA LEU A 255 10.61 0.43 -20.42
C LEU A 255 9.29 -0.24 -20.81
N SER A 256 9.20 -0.87 -21.98
CA SER A 256 8.04 -1.71 -22.28
C SER A 256 8.21 -3.07 -21.57
N PRO A 257 7.36 -3.42 -20.57
CA PRO A 257 7.44 -4.72 -19.90
C PRO A 257 7.20 -5.88 -20.85
N LYS A 258 6.29 -5.70 -21.82
CA LYS A 258 6.02 -6.68 -22.88
C LYS A 258 7.25 -7.00 -23.71
N LEU A 259 8.00 -5.98 -24.14
CA LEU A 259 9.25 -6.19 -24.87
C LEU A 259 10.31 -6.83 -23.97
N ALA A 260 10.42 -6.38 -22.72
CA ALA A 260 11.36 -6.96 -21.76
C ALA A 260 11.11 -8.46 -21.53
N ALA A 261 9.84 -8.85 -21.42
CA ALA A 261 9.40 -10.24 -21.27
C ALA A 261 9.61 -11.09 -22.53
N THR A 262 9.33 -10.52 -23.70
CA THR A 262 9.43 -11.21 -25.00
C THR A 262 10.89 -11.46 -25.38
N LEU A 263 11.75 -10.45 -25.18
CA LEU A 263 13.19 -10.53 -25.47
C LEU A 263 14.02 -11.12 -24.33
N ARG A 264 13.38 -11.53 -23.21
CA ARG A 264 14.04 -12.04 -22.00
C ARG A 264 15.20 -11.15 -21.51
N LEU A 265 14.98 -9.84 -21.48
CA LEU A 265 15.96 -8.88 -21.02
C LEU A 265 16.41 -9.20 -19.58
N PRO A 266 17.64 -8.85 -19.16
CA PRO A 266 18.14 -9.16 -17.82
C PRO A 266 17.23 -8.68 -16.68
N VAL A 267 16.58 -7.51 -16.83
CA VAL A 267 15.59 -6.97 -15.88
C VAL A 267 14.38 -7.88 -15.72
N TRP A 268 13.87 -8.44 -16.82
CA TRP A 268 12.75 -9.38 -16.79
C TRP A 268 13.17 -10.70 -16.13
N ARG A 269 14.33 -11.26 -16.51
CA ARG A 269 14.82 -12.52 -15.93
C ARG A 269 14.99 -12.43 -14.42
N ARG A 270 15.56 -11.33 -13.92
CA ARG A 270 15.71 -11.08 -12.48
C ARG A 270 14.37 -10.90 -11.77
N PHE A 271 13.41 -10.24 -12.40
CA PHE A 271 12.05 -10.10 -11.88
C PHE A 271 11.32 -11.45 -11.83
N GLU A 272 11.35 -12.21 -12.92
CA GLU A 272 10.71 -13.53 -13.06
C GLU A 272 11.27 -14.53 -12.05
N ASP A 273 12.60 -14.58 -11.91
CA ASP A 273 13.29 -15.38 -10.89
C ASP A 273 12.88 -15.01 -9.45
N ALA A 274 12.84 -13.71 -9.14
CA ALA A 274 12.42 -13.26 -7.82
C ALA A 274 10.94 -13.58 -7.54
N ALA A 275 10.06 -13.38 -8.53
CA ALA A 275 8.64 -13.70 -8.43
C ALA A 275 8.41 -15.21 -8.23
N ASP A 276 9.09 -16.05 -9.01
CA ASP A 276 9.02 -17.50 -8.91
C ASP A 276 9.39 -17.97 -7.50
N ASN A 277 10.53 -17.49 -6.97
CA ASN A 277 11.00 -17.91 -5.65
C ASN A 277 10.13 -17.36 -4.50
N ALA A 278 9.74 -16.09 -4.53
CA ALA A 278 8.88 -15.52 -3.49
C ALA A 278 7.51 -16.21 -3.45
N ILE A 279 6.88 -16.41 -4.62
CA ILE A 279 5.58 -17.08 -4.70
C ILE A 279 5.71 -18.54 -4.27
N ARG A 280 6.76 -19.26 -4.68
CA ARG A 280 7.02 -20.64 -4.25
C ARG A 280 7.08 -20.72 -2.72
N ILE A 281 7.97 -19.95 -2.09
CA ILE A 281 8.15 -19.98 -0.62
C ILE A 281 6.83 -19.68 0.09
N ALA A 282 6.14 -18.62 -0.32
CA ALA A 282 4.87 -18.24 0.31
C ALA A 282 3.78 -19.32 0.15
N ARG A 283 3.71 -19.96 -1.02
CA ARG A 283 2.80 -21.08 -1.28
C ARG A 283 3.15 -22.31 -0.45
N ASP A 284 4.44 -22.70 -0.41
CA ASP A 284 4.92 -23.87 0.34
C ASP A 284 4.61 -23.72 1.83
N CYS A 285 4.91 -22.55 2.43
CA CYS A 285 4.55 -22.25 3.82
C CYS A 285 3.03 -22.34 4.06
N THR A 286 2.24 -21.88 3.09
CA THR A 286 0.77 -21.91 3.19
C THR A 286 0.23 -23.33 3.10
N GLU A 287 0.71 -24.12 2.16
CA GLU A 287 0.28 -25.50 1.95
C GLU A 287 0.69 -26.42 3.10
N GLN A 288 1.88 -26.21 3.65
CA GLN A 288 2.32 -26.86 4.88
C GLN A 288 1.32 -26.56 6.00
N ARG A 289 0.97 -25.28 6.19
CA ARG A 289 0.03 -24.90 7.25
C ARG A 289 -1.38 -25.46 7.04
N ILE A 290 -1.89 -25.48 5.81
CA ILE A 290 -3.18 -26.11 5.49
C ILE A 290 -3.13 -27.60 5.83
N SER A 291 -2.02 -28.28 5.55
CA SER A 291 -1.86 -29.71 5.83
C SER A 291 -1.89 -30.03 7.32
N GLU A 292 -1.28 -29.18 8.15
CA GLU A 292 -1.32 -29.29 9.61
C GLU A 292 -2.74 -29.10 10.19
N LEU A 293 -3.58 -28.31 9.51
CA LEU A 293 -4.93 -27.99 9.98
C LEU A 293 -6.00 -28.99 9.53
N LYS A 294 -5.67 -30.01 8.73
CA LYS A 294 -6.65 -30.95 8.14
C LYS A 294 -7.57 -31.64 9.15
N ASN A 295 -7.06 -31.94 10.35
CA ASN A 295 -7.78 -32.73 11.37
C ASN A 295 -8.20 -31.90 12.59
N VAL A 296 -8.20 -30.57 12.46
CA VAL A 296 -8.52 -29.66 13.56
C VAL A 296 -10.02 -29.35 13.54
N SER A 297 -10.70 -29.56 14.67
CA SER A 297 -12.15 -29.33 14.81
C SER A 297 -12.53 -27.84 14.80
N GLU A 298 -11.73 -26.98 15.42
CA GLU A 298 -12.01 -25.54 15.59
C GLU A 298 -11.11 -24.64 14.71
N LEU A 299 -11.21 -24.81 13.39
CA LEU A 299 -10.38 -24.08 12.42
C LEU A 299 -10.36 -22.55 12.61
N ARG A 300 -11.45 -21.96 13.08
CA ARG A 300 -11.61 -20.49 13.14
C ARG A 300 -10.67 -19.79 14.12
N ASP A 301 -10.08 -20.53 15.05
CA ASP A 301 -9.13 -19.99 16.04
C ASP A 301 -7.67 -20.11 15.59
N HIS A 302 -7.41 -20.76 14.44
CA HIS A 302 -6.07 -20.96 13.90
C HIS A 302 -5.68 -19.92 12.83
N GLY A 303 -5.83 -18.65 13.20
CA GLY A 303 -5.44 -17.51 12.38
C GLY A 303 -6.38 -17.22 11.20
N VAL A 304 -5.93 -16.36 10.29
CA VAL A 304 -6.71 -16.01 9.09
C VAL A 304 -6.90 -17.22 8.17
N ILE A 305 -5.88 -18.07 8.06
CA ILE A 305 -5.93 -19.26 7.20
C ILE A 305 -6.99 -20.25 7.65
N GLY A 306 -7.10 -20.52 8.96
CA GLY A 306 -8.10 -21.42 9.50
C GLY A 306 -9.53 -20.89 9.28
N ARG A 307 -9.73 -19.58 9.40
CA ARG A 307 -11.01 -18.94 9.05
C ARG A 307 -11.35 -19.07 7.57
N LEU A 308 -10.39 -18.87 6.68
CA LEU A 308 -10.60 -19.07 5.25
C LEU A 308 -10.91 -20.53 4.92
N LEU A 309 -10.27 -21.50 5.59
CA LEU A 309 -10.57 -22.92 5.44
C LEU A 309 -11.98 -23.29 5.92
N ALA A 310 -12.53 -22.56 6.87
CA ALA A 310 -13.90 -22.75 7.35
C ALA A 310 -14.97 -22.17 6.39
N GLU A 311 -14.57 -21.38 5.37
CA GLU A 311 -15.49 -20.80 4.41
C GLU A 311 -15.77 -21.77 3.25
N LYS A 312 -17.03 -22.21 3.11
CA LYS A 312 -17.44 -23.19 2.08
C LYS A 312 -17.22 -22.73 0.64
N ASN A 313 -17.19 -21.42 0.41
CA ASN A 313 -17.11 -20.80 -0.93
C ASN A 313 -15.70 -20.28 -1.28
N VAL A 314 -14.67 -20.81 -0.63
CA VAL A 314 -13.26 -20.49 -0.95
C VAL A 314 -12.49 -21.79 -1.17
N SER A 315 -12.06 -22.02 -2.40
CA SER A 315 -11.28 -23.20 -2.75
C SER A 315 -9.89 -23.14 -2.11
N ARG A 316 -9.28 -24.31 -1.87
CA ARG A 316 -7.92 -24.40 -1.33
C ARG A 316 -6.91 -23.57 -2.12
N ASN A 317 -6.96 -23.60 -3.46
CA ASN A 317 -6.04 -22.84 -4.30
C ASN A 317 -6.25 -21.32 -4.15
N GLU A 318 -7.50 -20.85 -4.01
CA GLU A 318 -7.77 -19.45 -3.70
C GLU A 318 -7.22 -19.05 -2.33
N ILE A 319 -7.35 -19.90 -1.31
CA ILE A 319 -6.76 -19.65 0.03
C ILE A 319 -5.26 -19.49 -0.08
N VAL A 320 -4.60 -20.41 -0.80
CA VAL A 320 -3.15 -20.36 -1.02
C VAL A 320 -2.73 -19.07 -1.72
N ASN A 321 -3.44 -18.68 -2.78
CA ASN A 321 -3.16 -17.44 -3.52
C ASN A 321 -3.36 -16.18 -2.65
N ILE A 322 -4.46 -16.13 -1.89
CA ILE A 322 -4.78 -15.01 -1.00
C ILE A 322 -3.72 -14.86 0.09
N VAL A 323 -3.38 -15.95 0.78
CA VAL A 323 -2.42 -15.94 1.89
C VAL A 323 -1.02 -15.61 1.40
N ALA A 324 -0.57 -16.22 0.29
CA ALA A 324 0.74 -15.93 -0.28
C ALA A 324 0.89 -14.44 -0.64
N ASP A 325 -0.11 -13.85 -1.29
CA ASP A 325 -0.07 -12.44 -1.66
C ASP A 325 -0.17 -11.49 -0.47
N LEU A 326 -0.90 -11.85 0.59
CA LEU A 326 -0.96 -11.06 1.83
C LEU A 326 0.43 -10.93 2.47
N ILE A 327 1.21 -12.02 2.51
CA ILE A 327 2.54 -12.04 3.12
C ILE A 327 3.52 -11.19 2.29
N ILE A 328 3.52 -11.38 0.96
CA ILE A 328 4.36 -10.60 0.04
C ILE A 328 4.05 -9.10 0.17
N ALA A 329 2.76 -8.72 0.27
CA ALA A 329 2.36 -7.32 0.31
C ALA A 329 2.72 -6.61 1.64
N ALA A 330 2.62 -7.29 2.78
CA ALA A 330 2.79 -6.62 4.08
C ALA A 330 4.24 -6.50 4.54
N ALA A 331 5.13 -7.35 4.01
CA ALA A 331 6.50 -7.46 4.48
C ALA A 331 7.26 -6.13 4.33
N ASP A 332 7.41 -5.66 3.09
CA ASP A 332 8.14 -4.41 2.76
C ASP A 332 7.40 -3.15 3.20
N THR A 333 6.07 -3.14 3.15
CA THR A 333 5.31 -1.89 3.34
C THR A 333 5.36 -1.40 4.79
N THR A 334 5.17 -2.30 5.76
CA THR A 334 5.14 -1.89 7.17
C THR A 334 6.53 -1.71 7.77
N SER A 335 7.54 -2.43 7.26
CA SER A 335 8.94 -2.26 7.68
C SER A 335 9.42 -0.84 7.35
N HIS A 336 9.28 -0.40 6.09
CA HIS A 336 9.64 0.95 5.67
C HIS A 336 8.82 2.03 6.37
N ALA A 337 7.51 1.82 6.57
CA ALA A 337 6.67 2.77 7.31
C ALA A 337 7.18 2.99 8.75
N THR A 338 7.56 1.90 9.41
CA THR A 338 8.09 1.95 10.78
C THR A 338 9.48 2.56 10.80
N GLN A 339 10.33 2.23 9.82
CA GLN A 339 11.66 2.80 9.67
C GLN A 339 11.60 4.33 9.54
N TRP A 340 10.69 4.85 8.72
CA TRP A 340 10.45 6.29 8.60
C TRP A 340 9.91 6.91 9.89
N ALA A 341 9.11 6.17 10.68
CA ALA A 341 8.61 6.66 11.97
C ALA A 341 9.75 6.78 12.99
N LEU A 342 10.62 5.76 13.08
CA LEU A 342 11.81 5.80 13.94
C LEU A 342 12.77 6.91 13.51
N TYR A 343 13.01 7.07 12.21
CA TYR A 343 13.81 8.17 11.67
C TYR A 343 13.22 9.56 12.01
N SER A 344 11.91 9.72 11.85
CA SER A 344 11.22 10.97 12.18
C SER A 344 11.35 11.28 13.67
N LEU A 345 11.20 10.29 14.55
CA LEU A 345 11.39 10.46 15.98
C LEU A 345 12.86 10.79 16.33
N ALA A 346 13.81 10.10 15.72
CA ALA A 346 15.24 10.31 15.91
C ALA A 346 15.71 11.71 15.48
N LYS A 347 15.00 12.36 14.55
CA LYS A 347 15.22 13.77 14.15
C LYS A 347 14.47 14.79 15.02
N ASN A 348 13.53 14.35 15.86
CA ASN A 348 12.66 15.23 16.64
C ASN A 348 12.61 14.80 18.13
N PRO A 349 13.66 15.10 18.93
CA PRO A 349 13.76 14.69 20.33
C PRO A 349 12.57 15.14 21.19
N GLU A 350 12.03 16.33 20.95
CA GLU A 350 10.85 16.84 21.65
C GLU A 350 9.61 15.95 21.47
N CYS A 351 9.44 15.35 20.28
CA CYS A 351 8.36 14.41 20.02
C CYS A 351 8.57 13.10 20.77
N GLN A 352 9.82 12.65 20.91
CA GLN A 352 10.15 11.45 21.68
C GLN A 352 9.82 11.65 23.16
N GLU A 353 10.22 12.76 23.77
CA GLU A 353 9.97 13.03 25.19
C GLU A 353 8.48 13.20 25.49
N LYS A 354 7.74 13.90 24.61
CA LYS A 354 6.27 14.00 24.72
C LYS A 354 5.60 12.64 24.63
N LEU A 355 6.04 11.79 23.71
CA LEU A 355 5.51 10.44 23.58
C LEU A 355 5.84 9.60 24.83
N LEU A 356 7.07 9.64 25.32
CA LEU A 356 7.49 8.91 26.51
C LEU A 356 6.66 9.32 27.74
N ALA A 357 6.44 10.62 27.95
CA ALA A 357 5.61 11.11 29.04
C ALA A 357 4.18 10.54 28.98
N GLN A 358 3.57 10.51 27.79
CA GLN A 358 2.23 9.92 27.61
C GLN A 358 2.23 8.41 27.84
N ILE A 359 3.27 7.70 27.39
CA ILE A 359 3.40 6.26 27.62
C ILE A 359 3.50 5.97 29.12
N ASN A 360 4.36 6.70 29.85
CA ASN A 360 4.56 6.52 31.29
C ASN A 360 3.28 6.81 32.09
N ASN A 361 2.45 7.75 31.62
CA ASN A 361 1.16 8.03 32.23
C ASN A 361 0.09 6.95 31.94
N ALA A 362 0.15 6.33 30.76
CA ALA A 362 -0.86 5.38 30.30
C ALA A 362 -0.56 3.92 30.68
N VAL A 363 0.71 3.56 30.81
CA VAL A 363 1.20 2.20 31.10
C VAL A 363 1.80 2.17 32.50
N PRO A 364 1.13 1.55 33.48
CA PRO A 364 1.68 1.41 34.83
C PRO A 364 3.05 0.73 34.82
N ARG A 365 3.94 1.15 35.74
CA ARG A 365 5.29 0.60 35.83
C ARG A 365 5.23 -0.92 36.02
N GLY A 366 5.98 -1.65 35.20
CA GLY A 366 6.06 -3.12 35.25
C GLY A 366 4.94 -3.85 34.49
N GLN A 367 3.97 -3.16 33.90
CA GLN A 367 2.94 -3.81 33.06
C GLN A 367 3.35 -3.85 31.58
N PRO A 368 2.99 -4.92 30.85
CA PRO A 368 3.18 -4.98 29.41
C PRO A 368 2.29 -3.96 28.69
N LEU A 369 2.76 -3.49 27.54
CA LEU A 369 1.95 -2.62 26.67
C LEU A 369 0.83 -3.47 26.03
N SER A 370 -0.42 -3.05 26.17
CA SER A 370 -1.59 -3.72 25.63
C SER A 370 -2.30 -2.82 24.62
N VAL A 371 -3.29 -3.36 23.91
CA VAL A 371 -4.08 -2.59 22.93
C VAL A 371 -4.86 -1.47 23.61
N GLU A 372 -5.39 -1.74 24.81
CA GLU A 372 -6.16 -0.78 25.61
C GLU A 372 -5.30 0.40 26.05
N HIS A 373 -4.00 0.17 26.31
CA HIS A 373 -3.05 1.25 26.59
C HIS A 373 -2.85 2.16 25.38
N LEU A 374 -2.81 1.61 24.16
CA LEU A 374 -2.62 2.42 22.95
C LEU A 374 -3.71 3.47 22.79
N ASP A 375 -4.97 3.13 23.09
CA ASP A 375 -6.11 4.04 22.95
C ASP A 375 -6.05 5.24 23.91
N LYS A 376 -5.30 5.12 25.01
CA LYS A 376 -5.00 6.22 25.93
C LYS A 376 -3.84 7.12 25.45
N ILE A 377 -3.14 6.72 24.39
CA ILE A 377 -1.98 7.42 23.83
C ILE A 377 -2.29 7.82 22.36
N PRO A 378 -3.17 8.80 22.13
CA PRO A 378 -3.56 9.23 20.78
C PRO A 378 -2.36 9.75 19.97
N TYR A 379 -1.33 10.27 20.66
CA TYR A 379 -0.12 10.78 20.04
C TYR A 379 0.64 9.73 19.21
N LEU A 380 0.55 8.43 19.56
CA LEU A 380 1.11 7.36 18.73
C LEU A 380 0.45 7.28 17.36
N LEU A 381 -0.88 7.42 17.30
CA LEU A 381 -1.60 7.43 16.03
C LEU A 381 -1.24 8.68 15.21
N TRP A 382 -1.02 9.81 15.87
CA TRP A 382 -0.60 11.06 15.22
C TRP A 382 0.80 10.96 14.63
N ILE A 383 1.74 10.33 15.34
CA ILE A 383 3.07 10.00 14.82
C ILE A 383 2.95 9.16 13.56
N VAL A 384 2.19 8.06 13.59
CA VAL A 384 2.01 7.19 12.41
C VAL A 384 1.41 7.95 11.23
N ARG A 385 0.38 8.78 11.46
CA ARG A 385 -0.24 9.59 10.41
C ARG A 385 0.69 10.64 9.84
N GLU A 386 1.46 11.31 10.69
CA GLU A 386 2.42 12.34 10.27
C GLU A 386 3.58 11.73 9.50
N THR A 387 4.08 10.57 9.94
CA THR A 387 5.08 9.80 9.22
C THR A 387 4.56 9.43 7.83
N LEU A 388 3.36 8.87 7.72
CA LEU A 388 2.81 8.45 6.43
C LEU A 388 2.39 9.63 5.52
N ARG A 389 2.14 10.82 6.09
CA ARG A 389 1.94 12.05 5.32
C ARG A 389 3.24 12.50 4.64
N LEU A 390 4.36 12.50 5.37
CA LEU A 390 5.66 12.88 4.83
C LEU A 390 6.29 11.77 3.98
N TYR A 391 6.12 10.51 4.38
CA TYR A 391 6.73 9.34 3.77
C TYR A 391 5.65 8.31 3.37
N PRO A 392 4.79 8.64 2.39
CA PRO A 392 3.72 7.75 1.98
C PRO A 392 4.28 6.51 1.28
N ILE A 393 4.10 5.32 1.88
CA ILE A 393 4.58 4.05 1.31
C ILE A 393 4.00 3.79 -0.08
N ALA A 394 2.71 4.10 -0.28
CA ALA A 394 2.10 4.17 -1.60
C ALA A 394 1.99 5.66 -2.01
N PRO A 395 2.99 6.21 -2.73
CA PRO A 395 2.98 7.64 -3.10
C PRO A 395 1.86 7.95 -4.10
N PHE A 396 1.38 6.93 -4.82
CA PHE A 396 0.29 7.00 -5.76
C PHE A 396 -0.75 5.92 -5.47
N LEU A 397 -2.02 6.31 -5.45
CA LEU A 397 -3.16 5.39 -5.46
C LEU A 397 -3.90 5.54 -6.79
N THR A 398 -4.48 4.47 -7.31
CA THR A 398 -5.10 4.48 -8.64
C THR A 398 -6.56 4.09 -8.62
N ARG A 399 -7.33 4.69 -9.53
CA ARG A 399 -8.71 4.29 -9.86
C ARG A 399 -8.97 4.32 -11.35
N GLN A 400 -9.90 3.47 -11.77
CA GLN A 400 -10.40 3.40 -13.13
C GLN A 400 -11.90 3.08 -13.11
N PHE A 401 -12.70 3.86 -13.83
CA PHE A 401 -14.18 3.79 -13.81
C PHE A 401 -14.72 3.14 -15.07
N THR A 402 -15.82 2.39 -15.00
CA THR A 402 -16.48 1.79 -16.18
C THR A 402 -17.34 2.78 -16.96
N VAL A 403 -17.62 3.93 -16.35
CA VAL A 403 -18.41 5.03 -16.91
C VAL A 403 -17.60 6.33 -16.93
N ASP A 404 -18.07 7.29 -17.72
CA ASP A 404 -17.55 8.65 -17.66
C ASP A 404 -17.89 9.29 -16.31
N ILE A 405 -16.95 10.02 -15.71
CA ILE A 405 -17.16 10.72 -14.43
C ILE A 405 -16.86 12.22 -14.52
N PRO A 406 -17.58 13.07 -13.80
CA PRO A 406 -17.17 14.45 -13.57
C PRO A 406 -15.99 14.51 -12.60
N LEU A 407 -14.94 15.25 -12.93
CA LEU A 407 -13.82 15.49 -12.02
C LEU A 407 -13.16 16.84 -12.29
N GLY A 408 -13.09 17.71 -11.29
CA GLY A 408 -12.41 19.01 -11.39
C GLY A 408 -12.97 19.93 -12.48
N GLY A 409 -14.26 19.83 -12.80
CA GLY A 409 -14.90 20.59 -13.89
C GLY A 409 -14.72 20.00 -15.28
N TYR A 410 -14.14 18.80 -15.40
CA TYR A 410 -13.95 18.09 -16.66
C TYR A 410 -14.75 16.80 -16.72
N ARG A 411 -15.11 16.37 -17.93
CA ARG A 411 -15.63 15.03 -18.21
C ARG A 411 -14.47 14.06 -18.45
N ILE A 412 -14.28 13.12 -17.52
CA ILE A 412 -13.26 12.08 -17.62
C ILE A 412 -13.87 10.84 -18.29
N PRO A 413 -13.35 10.36 -19.44
CA PRO A 413 -13.88 9.20 -20.11
C PRO A 413 -13.75 7.91 -19.30
N ALA A 414 -14.67 6.98 -19.51
CA ALA A 414 -14.58 5.61 -19.00
C ALA A 414 -13.23 4.98 -19.32
N ASN A 415 -12.74 4.13 -18.41
CA ASN A 415 -11.46 3.43 -18.48
C ASN A 415 -10.22 4.35 -18.48
N THR A 416 -10.35 5.64 -18.18
CA THR A 416 -9.19 6.51 -17.93
C THR A 416 -8.55 6.14 -16.60
N LEU A 417 -7.21 5.99 -16.58
CA LEU A 417 -6.46 5.81 -15.35
C LEU A 417 -6.39 7.15 -14.60
N ILE A 418 -6.82 7.14 -13.35
CA ILE A 418 -6.68 8.27 -12.44
C ILE A 418 -5.61 7.93 -11.39
N LEU A 419 -4.55 8.74 -11.35
CA LEU A 419 -3.43 8.64 -10.42
C LEU A 419 -3.58 9.71 -9.33
N MET A 420 -3.69 9.29 -8.07
CA MET A 420 -3.88 10.17 -6.92
C MET A 420 -2.56 10.29 -6.14
N SER A 421 -1.89 11.43 -6.27
CA SER A 421 -0.60 11.71 -5.62
C SER A 421 -0.77 11.99 -4.13
N GLN A 422 -0.47 10.99 -3.30
CA GLN A 422 -0.43 11.13 -1.84
C GLN A 422 0.75 12.01 -1.40
N TYR A 423 1.87 11.94 -2.12
CA TYR A 423 3.06 12.74 -1.84
C TYR A 423 2.81 14.24 -2.00
N THR A 424 2.16 14.63 -3.10
CA THR A 424 1.79 16.04 -3.36
C THR A 424 0.73 16.53 -2.39
N MET A 425 -0.37 15.77 -2.23
CA MET A 425 -1.44 16.14 -1.32
C MET A 425 -0.93 16.33 0.11
N GLY A 426 -0.08 15.41 0.58
CA GLY A 426 0.53 15.48 1.91
C GLY A 426 1.47 16.67 2.11
N ARG A 427 1.94 17.32 1.04
CA ARG A 427 2.85 18.48 1.06
C ARG A 427 2.20 19.79 0.63
N ASN A 428 0.89 19.80 0.40
CA ASN A 428 0.19 20.99 -0.05
C ASN A 428 0.01 21.99 1.12
N PRO A 429 0.59 23.22 1.04
CA PRO A 429 0.49 24.23 2.09
C PRO A 429 -0.94 24.76 2.31
N GLN A 430 -1.84 24.56 1.35
CA GLN A 430 -3.26 24.89 1.50
C GLN A 430 -3.94 24.06 2.60
N TYR A 431 -3.44 22.84 2.86
CA TYR A 431 -4.02 21.93 3.86
C TYR A 431 -3.13 21.73 5.07
N PHE A 432 -1.81 21.87 4.91
CA PHE A 432 -0.84 21.62 5.96
C PHE A 432 0.05 22.84 6.17
N ASN A 433 -0.14 23.53 7.29
CA ASN A 433 0.83 24.55 7.71
C ASN A 433 2.20 23.90 7.97
N GLU A 434 3.26 24.56 7.50
CA GLU A 434 4.64 24.05 7.48
C GLU A 434 4.69 22.59 6.98
N PRO A 435 4.32 22.33 5.72
CA PRO A 435 4.01 20.98 5.24
C PRO A 435 5.22 20.04 5.29
N ASN A 436 6.44 20.58 5.25
CA ASN A 436 7.67 19.76 5.28
C ASN A 436 8.16 19.45 6.69
N LYS A 437 7.56 20.02 7.75
CA LYS A 437 7.92 19.71 9.14
C LYS A 437 7.12 18.53 9.69
N PHE A 438 7.80 17.66 10.43
CA PHE A 438 7.17 16.58 11.20
C PHE A 438 6.55 17.16 12.47
N LYS A 439 5.22 17.32 12.48
CA LYS A 439 4.47 17.92 13.60
C LYS A 439 3.24 17.05 13.94
N PRO A 440 3.37 15.99 14.75
CA PRO A 440 2.25 15.12 15.11
C PRO A 440 1.06 15.88 15.72
N GLU A 441 1.30 16.99 16.41
CA GLU A 441 0.26 17.81 17.04
C GLU A 441 -0.74 18.39 16.03
N ARG A 442 -0.42 18.43 14.73
CA ARG A 442 -1.40 18.85 13.71
C ARG A 442 -2.65 17.97 13.68
N TRP A 443 -2.56 16.74 14.20
CA TRP A 443 -3.68 15.80 14.27
C TRP A 443 -4.52 15.95 15.56
N LEU A 444 -4.11 16.83 16.50
CA LEU A 444 -4.86 17.13 17.72
C LEU A 444 -6.14 17.90 17.39
N ARG A 445 -7.29 17.42 17.86
CA ARG A 445 -8.59 18.07 17.70
C ARG A 445 -8.70 19.32 18.60
N THR A 446 -8.27 20.47 18.10
CA THR A 446 -8.29 21.74 18.85
C THR A 446 -9.48 22.65 18.52
N VAL A 447 -9.95 22.73 17.26
CA VAL A 447 -10.99 23.69 16.84
C VAL A 447 -11.94 23.10 15.77
N LYS A 448 -13.24 23.43 15.83
CA LYS A 448 -14.21 23.12 14.75
C LYS A 448 -13.81 23.87 13.47
N GLY A 449 -13.41 23.13 12.42
CA GLY A 449 -13.11 23.68 11.08
C GLY A 449 -11.74 23.27 10.52
N GLU A 450 -10.66 23.42 11.29
CA GLU A 450 -9.29 23.08 10.85
C GLU A 450 -9.13 21.57 10.54
N HIS A 451 -9.86 20.73 11.27
CA HIS A 451 -9.81 19.26 11.14
C HIS A 451 -10.51 18.69 9.91
N GLN A 452 -11.53 19.39 9.38
CA GLN A 452 -12.19 18.97 8.14
C GLN A 452 -11.22 19.02 6.95
N ASN A 453 -10.25 19.94 7.00
CA ASN A 453 -9.21 20.08 5.99
C ASN A 453 -8.11 19.01 6.09
N LEU A 454 -7.81 18.52 7.31
CA LEU A 454 -6.72 17.58 7.57
C LEU A 454 -7.13 16.11 7.37
N ALA A 455 -8.36 15.73 7.71
CA ALA A 455 -8.80 14.33 7.68
C ALA A 455 -8.80 13.73 6.26
N ASN A 456 -9.06 14.53 5.24
CA ASN A 456 -9.02 14.13 3.84
C ASN A 456 -7.71 14.52 3.14
N GLY A 457 -6.82 15.29 3.78
CA GLY A 457 -5.52 15.68 3.23
C GLY A 457 -4.44 14.58 3.33
N CYS A 458 -4.73 13.44 3.95
CA CYS A 458 -3.80 12.32 4.09
C CYS A 458 -4.57 11.00 4.10
N MET A 459 -4.44 10.21 3.02
CA MET A 459 -5.11 8.91 2.88
C MET A 459 -4.10 7.80 2.53
N PRO A 460 -3.12 7.53 3.41
CA PRO A 460 -1.99 6.65 3.09
C PRO A 460 -2.40 5.18 2.89
N PHE A 461 -3.57 4.81 3.40
CA PHE A 461 -4.18 3.49 3.22
C PHE A 461 -5.31 3.50 2.18
N GLY A 462 -5.52 4.61 1.48
CA GLY A 462 -6.73 4.88 0.71
C GLY A 462 -8.00 4.91 1.57
N THR A 463 -9.14 5.09 0.92
CA THR A 463 -10.46 5.01 1.54
C THR A 463 -11.40 4.16 0.67
N GLY A 464 -12.66 4.00 1.12
CA GLY A 464 -13.67 3.23 0.41
C GLY A 464 -13.52 1.71 0.55
N ALA A 465 -14.29 0.97 -0.24
CA ALA A 465 -14.41 -0.49 -0.14
C ALA A 465 -13.08 -1.22 -0.48
N ARG A 466 -12.23 -0.57 -1.29
CA ARG A 466 -10.92 -1.09 -1.70
C ARG A 466 -9.74 -0.36 -1.04
N SER A 467 -9.96 0.21 0.14
CA SER A 467 -8.89 0.65 1.05
C SER A 467 -7.95 -0.49 1.45
N CYS A 468 -6.79 -0.20 2.03
CA CYS A 468 -5.84 -1.22 2.47
C CYS A 468 -6.49 -2.22 3.43
N ILE A 469 -6.42 -3.51 3.10
CA ILE A 469 -6.96 -4.60 3.92
C ILE A 469 -6.17 -4.79 5.24
N GLY A 470 -4.88 -4.43 5.23
CA GLY A 470 -3.99 -4.55 6.38
C GLY A 470 -3.94 -3.32 7.28
N LYS A 471 -4.76 -2.27 7.03
CA LYS A 471 -4.65 -0.97 7.71
C LYS A 471 -4.56 -1.09 9.23
N ARG A 472 -5.54 -1.76 9.86
CA ARG A 472 -5.62 -1.83 11.32
C ARG A 472 -4.47 -2.64 11.92
N ILE A 473 -4.03 -3.70 11.24
CA ILE A 473 -2.89 -4.51 11.67
C ILE A 473 -1.60 -3.69 11.57
N ALA A 474 -1.39 -2.97 10.47
CA ALA A 474 -0.25 -2.09 10.29
C ALA A 474 -0.21 -0.98 11.36
N GLU A 475 -1.33 -0.30 11.61
CA GLU A 475 -1.42 0.71 12.67
C GLU A 475 -1.15 0.10 14.06
N LEU A 476 -1.72 -1.06 14.38
CA LEU A 476 -1.48 -1.75 15.66
C LEU A 476 0.00 -2.05 15.86
N LYS A 477 0.63 -2.76 14.92
CA LYS A 477 2.04 -3.19 15.06
C LYS A 477 2.99 -1.98 15.09
N MET A 478 2.78 -0.98 14.24
CA MET A 478 3.58 0.25 14.26
C MET A 478 3.50 0.95 15.60
N ARG A 479 2.29 1.15 16.15
CA ARG A 479 2.10 1.83 17.44
C ARG A 479 2.75 1.08 18.59
N MET A 480 2.62 -0.24 18.63
CA MET A 480 3.23 -1.07 19.68
C MET A 480 4.75 -1.02 19.62
N LEU A 481 5.34 -1.18 18.43
CA LEU A 481 6.80 -1.14 18.26
C LEU A 481 7.34 0.26 18.59
N ILE A 482 6.75 1.33 18.04
CA ILE A 482 7.18 2.71 18.32
C ILE A 482 7.15 3.01 19.83
N ALA A 483 6.06 2.64 20.51
CA ALA A 483 5.93 2.87 21.94
C ALA A 483 7.03 2.14 22.73
N LYS A 484 7.25 0.86 22.43
CA LYS A 484 8.26 0.05 23.11
C LYS A 484 9.68 0.50 22.80
N THR A 485 9.96 0.94 21.58
CA THR A 485 11.25 1.53 21.22
C THR A 485 11.51 2.81 22.02
N VAL A 486 10.55 3.73 22.10
CA VAL A 486 10.71 4.99 22.85
C VAL A 486 10.79 4.78 24.37
N GLN A 487 10.14 3.74 24.91
CA GLN A 487 10.29 3.35 26.31
C GLN A 487 11.70 2.86 26.65
N ASN A 488 12.35 2.14 25.74
CA ASN A 488 13.66 1.51 26.01
C ASN A 488 14.83 2.36 25.53
N PHE A 489 14.64 3.17 24.49
CA PHE A 489 15.71 3.89 23.83
C PHE A 489 15.39 5.37 23.65
N ARG A 490 16.43 6.19 23.73
CA ARG A 490 16.48 7.52 23.13
C ARG A 490 17.10 7.38 21.75
N LEU A 491 16.41 7.87 20.73
CA LEU A 491 16.82 7.75 19.34
C LEU A 491 17.51 9.03 18.86
N GLU A 492 18.61 8.89 18.14
CA GLU A 492 19.28 10.01 17.47
C GLU A 492 19.70 9.62 16.06
N SER A 493 19.30 10.41 15.07
CA SER A 493 19.62 10.14 13.67
C SER A 493 21.02 10.64 13.34
N THR A 494 21.90 9.77 12.84
CA THR A 494 23.30 10.13 12.55
C THR A 494 23.52 10.54 11.08
N ASN A 495 22.50 10.44 10.23
CA ASN A 495 22.53 10.91 8.85
C ASN A 495 21.22 11.58 8.40
N ASP A 496 21.27 12.34 7.31
CA ASP A 496 20.09 12.84 6.59
C ASP A 496 19.76 11.90 5.44
N VAL A 497 18.50 11.49 5.31
CA VAL A 497 18.07 10.44 4.36
C VAL A 497 16.92 10.95 3.50
N GLY A 498 17.07 10.79 2.19
CA GLY A 498 16.08 11.20 1.20
C GLY A 498 15.09 10.08 0.89
N LEU A 499 14.00 10.46 0.22
CA LEU A 499 13.00 9.53 -0.28
C LEU A 499 13.36 9.07 -1.70
N ALA A 500 13.24 7.78 -1.95
CA ALA A 500 13.34 7.18 -3.28
C ALA A 500 12.12 6.30 -3.55
N MET A 501 11.68 6.23 -4.80
CA MET A 501 10.60 5.36 -5.22
C MET A 501 11.13 4.10 -5.91
N ARG A 502 10.77 2.93 -5.36
CA ARG A 502 11.00 1.60 -5.92
C ARG A 502 9.67 0.87 -5.92
N MET A 503 8.70 1.36 -6.73
CA MET A 503 7.25 1.08 -6.64
C MET A 503 6.58 1.64 -5.37
N ILE A 504 7.13 1.31 -4.21
CA ILE A 504 6.81 1.95 -2.93
C ILE A 504 7.87 3.01 -2.60
N THR A 505 7.64 3.83 -1.58
CA THR A 505 8.69 4.72 -1.09
C THR A 505 9.62 4.02 -0.10
N THR A 506 10.92 4.18 -0.31
CA THR A 506 12.00 3.64 0.52
C THR A 506 13.01 4.76 0.81
N PRO A 507 13.88 4.58 1.82
CA PRO A 507 15.09 5.37 1.95
C PRO A 507 15.93 5.34 0.67
N ASP A 508 16.57 6.46 0.33
CA ASP A 508 17.55 6.54 -0.77
C ASP A 508 18.91 5.92 -0.39
N LYS A 509 19.19 5.85 0.91
CA LYS A 509 20.35 5.19 1.54
C LYS A 509 19.97 4.66 2.94
N PRO A 510 20.80 3.81 3.56
CA PRO A 510 20.50 3.26 4.88
C PRO A 510 20.26 4.34 5.93
N ILE A 511 19.21 4.16 6.73
CA ILE A 511 18.92 5.01 7.91
C ILE A 511 19.81 4.55 9.06
N LEU A 512 20.61 5.47 9.61
CA LEU A 512 21.48 5.23 10.73
C LEU A 512 20.93 5.96 11.96
N ILE A 513 20.55 5.17 12.98
CA ILE A 513 19.98 5.66 14.24
C ILE A 513 20.81 5.08 15.37
N ASN A 514 21.23 5.96 16.28
CA ASN A 514 21.76 5.61 17.59
C ASN A 514 20.57 5.31 18.54
N PHE A 515 20.65 4.19 19.23
CA PHE A 515 19.69 3.65 20.20
C PHE A 515 20.36 3.67 21.58
N GLU A 516 20.31 4.82 22.25
CA GLU A 516 20.83 5.00 23.61
C GLU A 516 19.82 4.43 24.62
N GLU A 517 20.22 3.47 25.46
CA GLU A 517 19.33 2.86 26.44
C GLU A 517 18.86 3.90 27.49
N ARG A 518 17.56 3.93 27.77
CA ARG A 518 16.99 4.78 28.82
C ARG A 518 17.17 4.11 30.18
N LYS A 519 17.71 4.85 31.15
CA LYS A 519 17.78 4.41 32.56
C LYS A 519 16.35 4.22 33.11
N LYS A 520 16.06 3.03 33.64
CA LYS A 520 14.74 2.57 34.11
C LYS A 520 14.30 3.12 35.46
#